data_AF-A0A1Q7DQ60-F1
#
_entry.id   AF-A0A1Q7DQ60-F1
#
_cell.length_a   1.000
_cell.length_b   1.000
_cell.length_c   1.000
_cell.angle_alpha   90.00
_cell.angle_beta   90.00
_cell.angle_gamma   90.00
#
_symmetry.space_group_name_H-M   'P 1'
#
loop_
_entity.id
_entity.type
_entity.pdbx_description
1 polymer ?
#
loop_
_entity_poly.entity_id
_entity_poly.type
_entity_poly.pdbx_seq_one_letter_code
_entity_poly.pdbx_strand_id
1 'polypeptide(L)'
;MGSDLLEDDEVSALCDRCAAQAGIDLRRLLTTAGEDELRLTQNAQPALCFMGKAMADAVPAGTSSMAAVLGLEAARIETALAGIDEVWPANYNTPTQTVIAGTTAGLERSTQALQAAGAKRVVPLNVSAAFHTPLMAPAAELLRAALDRIEWRAPRVAVIANLTGRPHQGADRIPHVMEMQLRSPVQWASCVASLVEMGCDAFVEVGPRRALTGMMRELAPGKSAVAVGSPEAARELALAD
;
A
#
# COMPACT_ATOMS: atom_id res chain seq x y z
N MET A 1 -24.93 6.50 2.11
CA MET A 1 -24.54 6.15 0.72
C MET A 1 -23.74 4.86 0.80
N GLY A 2 -24.16 3.78 0.15
CA GLY A 2 -23.47 2.49 0.18
C GLY A 2 -24.24 1.33 0.83
N SER A 3 -25.50 1.51 1.25
CA SER A 3 -26.37 0.42 1.70
C SER A 3 -26.56 -0.66 0.65
N ASP A 4 -26.67 -0.25 -0.61
CA ASP A 4 -26.97 -1.11 -1.75
C ASP A 4 -25.78 -2.04 -2.08
N LEU A 5 -24.57 -1.74 -1.56
CA LEU A 5 -23.43 -2.67 -1.60
C LEU A 5 -23.67 -3.91 -0.74
N LEU A 6 -24.44 -3.80 0.34
CA LEU A 6 -24.71 -4.91 1.26
C LEU A 6 -25.92 -5.75 0.84
N GLU A 7 -26.56 -5.42 -0.28
CA GLU A 7 -27.57 -6.27 -0.91
C GLU A 7 -26.94 -7.46 -1.65
N ASP A 8 -25.65 -7.36 -1.97
CA ASP A 8 -24.86 -8.47 -2.48
C ASP A 8 -24.42 -9.38 -1.32
N ASP A 9 -24.77 -10.66 -1.38
CA ASP A 9 -24.54 -11.63 -0.31
C ASP A 9 -23.05 -11.81 0.02
N GLU A 10 -22.16 -11.76 -0.99
CA GLU A 10 -20.72 -11.91 -0.78
C GLU A 10 -20.14 -10.67 -0.09
N VAL A 11 -20.55 -9.48 -0.54
CA VAL A 11 -20.12 -8.20 0.05
C VAL A 11 -20.66 -8.06 1.48
N SER A 12 -21.91 -8.48 1.72
CA SER A 12 -22.56 -8.48 3.03
C SER A 12 -21.82 -9.39 4.02
N ALA A 13 -21.55 -10.64 3.62
CA ALA A 13 -20.81 -11.59 4.43
C ALA A 13 -19.36 -11.13 4.69
N LEU A 14 -18.74 -10.45 3.74
CA LEU A 14 -17.41 -9.87 3.87
C LEU A 14 -17.39 -8.71 4.89
N CYS A 15 -18.38 -7.81 4.82
CA CYS A 15 -18.56 -6.73 5.79
C CYS A 15 -18.66 -7.26 7.22
N ASP A 16 -19.43 -8.33 7.45
CA ASP A 16 -19.61 -8.91 8.79
C ASP A 16 -18.31 -9.54 9.33
N ARG A 17 -17.52 -10.21 8.47
CA ARG A 17 -16.20 -10.72 8.86
C ARG A 17 -15.24 -9.59 9.23
N CYS A 18 -15.21 -8.52 8.45
CA CYS A 18 -14.39 -7.35 8.72
C CYS A 18 -14.80 -6.66 10.04
N ALA A 19 -16.10 -6.54 10.31
CA ALA A 19 -16.64 -5.92 11.52
C ALA A 19 -16.20 -6.69 12.77
N ALA A 20 -16.35 -8.02 12.73
CA ALA A 20 -15.94 -8.91 13.83
C ALA A 20 -14.43 -8.83 14.11
N GLN A 21 -13.61 -8.77 13.06
CA GLN A 21 -12.15 -8.70 13.21
C GLN A 21 -11.66 -7.33 13.68
N ALA A 22 -12.30 -6.26 13.23
CA ALA A 22 -11.96 -4.89 13.62
C ALA A 22 -12.51 -4.51 15.01
N GLY A 23 -13.50 -5.24 15.53
CA GLY A 23 -14.20 -4.89 16.77
C GLY A 23 -15.03 -3.61 16.64
N ILE A 24 -15.49 -3.30 15.42
CA ILE A 24 -16.23 -2.07 15.09
C ILE A 24 -17.46 -2.46 14.27
N ASP A 25 -18.60 -1.82 14.52
CA ASP A 25 -19.84 -2.02 13.77
C ASP A 25 -19.77 -1.35 12.37
N LEU A 26 -19.00 -1.98 11.47
CA LEU A 26 -18.79 -1.49 10.10
C LEU A 26 -20.11 -1.39 9.33
N ARG A 27 -21.08 -2.27 9.60
CA ARG A 27 -22.38 -2.26 8.92
C ARG A 27 -23.17 -1.00 9.25
N ARG A 28 -23.23 -0.61 10.52
CA ARG A 28 -23.86 0.66 10.93
C ARG A 28 -23.13 1.85 10.34
N LEU A 29 -21.80 1.86 10.43
CA LEU A 29 -20.96 2.94 9.90
C LEU A 29 -21.12 3.13 8.38
N LEU A 30 -21.31 2.04 7.63
CA LEU A 30 -21.52 2.05 6.18
C LEU A 30 -22.92 2.50 5.74
N THR A 31 -23.93 2.39 6.60
CA THR A 31 -25.34 2.50 6.18
C THR A 31 -26.11 3.62 6.86
N THR A 32 -26.04 3.68 8.19
CA THR A 32 -27.02 4.36 9.05
C THR A 32 -26.39 5.39 9.99
N ALA A 33 -25.05 5.49 10.03
CA ALA A 33 -24.35 6.55 10.75
C ALA A 33 -24.76 7.94 10.21
N GLY A 34 -24.86 8.94 11.08
CA GLY A 34 -25.24 10.31 10.71
C GLY A 34 -24.05 11.15 10.21
N GLU A 35 -24.30 12.28 9.54
CA GLU A 35 -23.26 13.14 8.94
C GLU A 35 -22.15 13.60 9.91
N ASP A 36 -22.49 13.78 11.19
CA ASP A 36 -21.53 14.17 12.23
C ASP A 36 -20.66 13.01 12.72
N GLU A 37 -21.11 11.76 12.56
CA GLU A 37 -20.25 10.58 12.70
C GLU A 37 -19.43 10.40 11.40
N LEU A 38 -20.04 10.61 10.22
CA LEU A 38 -19.52 10.39 8.86
C LEU A 38 -18.43 11.35 8.35
N ARG A 39 -17.86 12.24 9.17
CA ARG A 39 -16.85 13.21 8.66
C ARG A 39 -15.52 12.54 8.27
N LEU A 40 -15.16 12.71 7.00
CA LEU A 40 -13.89 12.42 6.29
C LEU A 40 -13.28 11.00 6.34
N THR A 41 -13.69 10.12 7.25
CA THR A 41 -13.08 8.79 7.40
C THR A 41 -14.02 7.61 7.09
N GLN A 42 -15.32 7.83 6.90
CA GLN A 42 -16.30 6.75 6.98
C GLN A 42 -16.59 5.96 5.69
N ASN A 43 -16.23 6.46 4.50
CA ASN A 43 -16.14 5.59 3.31
C ASN A 43 -14.77 4.93 3.20
N ALA A 44 -13.73 5.61 3.65
CA ALA A 44 -12.36 5.12 3.55
C ALA A 44 -12.14 3.92 4.46
N GLN A 45 -12.59 3.93 5.72
CA GLN A 45 -12.33 2.84 6.66
C GLN A 45 -12.98 1.52 6.25
N PRO A 46 -14.28 1.46 5.90
CA PRO A 46 -14.88 0.21 5.46
C PRO A 46 -14.37 -0.24 4.09
N ALA A 47 -14.09 0.69 3.15
CA ALA A 47 -13.43 0.35 1.90
C ALA A 47 -12.03 -0.23 2.15
N LEU A 48 -11.24 0.36 3.05
CA LEU A 48 -9.93 -0.16 3.47
C LEU A 48 -10.05 -1.53 4.15
N CYS A 49 -11.08 -1.76 4.97
CA CYS A 49 -11.33 -3.05 5.60
C CYS A 49 -11.73 -4.13 4.59
N PHE A 50 -12.69 -3.82 3.70
CA PHE A 50 -13.09 -4.66 2.57
C PHE A 50 -11.88 -5.02 1.73
N MET A 51 -11.03 -4.03 1.44
CA MET A 51 -9.82 -4.19 0.66
C MET A 51 -8.77 -5.05 1.33
N GLY A 52 -8.50 -4.82 2.60
CA GLY A 52 -7.56 -5.65 3.36
C GLY A 52 -7.99 -7.12 3.35
N LYS A 53 -9.30 -7.38 3.41
CA LYS A 53 -9.83 -8.74 3.40
C LYS A 53 -9.89 -9.35 1.99
N ALA A 54 -10.30 -8.59 0.97
CA ALA A 54 -10.26 -9.04 -0.42
C ALA A 54 -8.83 -9.38 -0.86
N MET A 55 -7.85 -8.55 -0.51
CA MET A 55 -6.43 -8.83 -0.77
C MET A 55 -5.92 -10.05 -0.01
N ALA A 56 -6.37 -10.25 1.25
CA ALA A 56 -6.00 -11.43 2.02
C ALA A 56 -6.63 -12.73 1.47
N ASP A 57 -7.81 -12.64 0.87
CA ASP A 57 -8.54 -13.78 0.30
C ASP A 57 -8.19 -14.05 -1.18
N ALA A 58 -7.49 -13.12 -1.85
CA ALA A 58 -7.14 -13.21 -3.27
C ALA A 58 -6.32 -14.47 -3.62
N VAL A 59 -5.57 -14.97 -2.65
CA VAL A 59 -4.70 -16.13 -2.76
C VAL A 59 -4.89 -17.03 -1.55
N PRO A 60 -4.86 -18.36 -1.69
CA PRO A 60 -4.98 -19.26 -0.55
C PRO A 60 -3.89 -18.98 0.48
N ALA A 61 -4.25 -18.96 1.76
CA ALA A 61 -3.31 -18.70 2.85
C ALA A 61 -2.09 -19.64 2.79
N GLY A 62 -0.88 -19.08 2.94
CA GLY A 62 0.38 -19.83 2.96
C GLY A 62 0.94 -20.21 1.58
N THR A 63 0.28 -19.83 0.47
CA THR A 63 0.78 -20.12 -0.89
C THR A 63 1.68 -19.04 -1.48
N SER A 64 1.64 -17.82 -0.93
CA SER A 64 2.42 -16.68 -1.39
C SER A 64 2.82 -15.78 -0.22
N SER A 65 3.86 -14.97 -0.40
CA SER A 65 4.36 -14.07 0.64
C SER A 65 5.19 -12.92 0.02
N MET A 66 5.92 -12.20 0.87
CA MET A 66 6.84 -11.14 0.49
C MET A 66 8.17 -11.28 1.23
N ALA A 67 9.25 -10.78 0.64
CA ALA A 67 10.56 -10.70 1.27
C ALA A 67 11.25 -9.36 0.98
N ALA A 68 11.84 -8.75 2.00
CA ALA A 68 12.68 -7.58 1.84
C ALA A 68 14.09 -7.98 1.38
N VAL A 69 14.55 -7.39 0.28
CA VAL A 69 15.90 -7.51 -0.27
C VAL A 69 16.66 -6.25 0.11
N LEU A 70 17.74 -6.41 0.89
CA LEU A 70 18.52 -5.31 1.44
C LEU A 70 19.94 -5.29 0.87
N GLY A 71 20.42 -4.10 0.56
CA GLY A 71 21.78 -3.86 0.08
C GLY A 71 22.02 -4.24 -1.38
N LEU A 72 20.97 -4.28 -2.21
CA LEU A 72 21.09 -4.55 -3.64
C LEU A 72 20.20 -3.57 -4.42
N GLU A 73 20.73 -3.05 -5.52
CA GLU A 73 20.03 -2.13 -6.40
C GLU A 73 18.90 -2.83 -7.16
N ALA A 74 17.79 -2.12 -7.36
CA ALA A 74 16.58 -2.61 -8.03
C ALA A 74 16.85 -3.28 -9.39
N ALA A 75 17.67 -2.67 -10.25
CA ALA A 75 18.00 -3.22 -11.57
C ALA A 75 18.73 -4.58 -11.48
N ARG A 76 19.57 -4.77 -10.46
CA ARG A 76 20.26 -6.05 -10.21
C ARG A 76 19.30 -7.10 -9.66
N ILE A 77 18.31 -6.68 -8.85
CA ILE A 77 17.23 -7.54 -8.39
C ILE A 77 16.41 -8.02 -9.58
N GLU A 78 15.94 -7.12 -10.44
CA GLU A 78 15.17 -7.48 -11.65
C GLU A 78 15.94 -8.45 -12.54
N THR A 79 17.24 -8.21 -12.75
CA THR A 79 18.11 -9.11 -13.51
C THR A 79 18.21 -10.49 -12.85
N ALA A 80 18.37 -10.56 -11.52
CA ALA A 80 18.47 -11.81 -10.78
C ALA A 80 17.15 -12.60 -10.74
N LEU A 81 16.01 -11.91 -10.84
CA LEU A 81 14.69 -12.53 -10.93
C LEU A 81 14.32 -12.94 -12.36
N ALA A 82 15.05 -12.47 -13.38
CA ALA A 82 14.76 -12.80 -14.76
C ALA A 82 14.84 -14.33 -14.97
N GLY A 83 13.73 -14.93 -15.37
CA GLY A 83 13.60 -16.38 -15.57
C GLY A 83 13.17 -17.18 -14.33
N ILE A 84 12.86 -16.50 -13.21
CA ILE A 84 12.18 -17.13 -12.08
C ILE A 84 10.70 -16.80 -12.19
N ASP A 85 9.88 -17.83 -12.40
CA ASP A 85 8.44 -17.66 -12.49
C ASP A 85 7.81 -17.32 -11.14
N GLU A 86 6.71 -16.58 -11.20
CA GLU A 86 5.82 -16.24 -10.09
C GLU A 86 6.46 -15.45 -8.93
N VAL A 87 7.41 -14.58 -9.27
CA VAL A 87 8.02 -13.64 -8.33
C VAL A 87 8.30 -12.31 -9.02
N TRP A 88 8.00 -11.22 -8.33
CA TRP A 88 8.13 -9.88 -8.87
C TRP A 88 8.64 -8.91 -7.80
N PRO A 89 9.33 -7.83 -8.19
CA PRO A 89 9.45 -6.66 -7.34
C PRO A 89 8.04 -6.13 -7.01
N ALA A 90 7.80 -5.86 -5.73
CA ALA A 90 6.54 -5.38 -5.19
C ALA A 90 6.65 -3.98 -4.58
N ASN A 91 7.84 -3.59 -4.10
CA ASN A 91 8.09 -2.24 -3.62
C ASN A 91 9.51 -1.80 -3.96
N TYR A 92 9.64 -0.64 -4.62
CA TYR A 92 10.91 0.06 -4.79
C TYR A 92 11.00 1.14 -3.72
N ASN A 93 11.54 0.78 -2.55
CA ASN A 93 11.50 1.64 -1.38
C ASN A 93 12.67 2.62 -1.35
N THR A 94 13.90 2.13 -1.46
CA THR A 94 15.11 2.96 -1.48
C THR A 94 16.09 2.40 -2.51
N PRO A 95 17.17 3.13 -2.87
CA PRO A 95 18.20 2.60 -3.78
C PRO A 95 18.76 1.25 -3.34
N THR A 96 18.73 0.97 -2.03
CA THR A 96 19.26 -0.27 -1.45
C THR A 96 18.22 -1.18 -0.81
N GLN A 97 16.93 -0.85 -0.88
CA GLN A 97 15.84 -1.65 -0.33
C GLN A 97 14.71 -1.83 -1.33
N THR A 98 14.50 -3.07 -1.75
CA THR A 98 13.34 -3.49 -2.56
C THR A 98 12.62 -4.62 -1.84
N VAL A 99 11.31 -4.68 -1.95
CA VAL A 99 10.53 -5.86 -1.53
C VAL A 99 10.17 -6.65 -2.77
N ILE A 100 10.38 -7.96 -2.72
CA ILE A 100 9.89 -8.92 -3.71
C ILE A 100 8.68 -9.66 -3.14
N ALA A 101 7.82 -10.15 -4.01
CA ALA A 101 6.64 -10.91 -3.62
C ALA A 101 6.30 -11.94 -4.70
N GLY A 102 5.74 -13.06 -4.29
CA GLY A 102 5.47 -14.18 -5.19
C GLY A 102 4.99 -15.42 -4.46
N THR A 103 4.89 -16.53 -5.18
CA THR A 103 4.61 -17.83 -4.57
C THR A 103 5.75 -18.26 -3.65
N THR A 104 5.47 -19.12 -2.68
CA THR A 104 6.50 -19.64 -1.76
C THR A 104 7.68 -20.25 -2.53
N ALA A 105 7.39 -21.03 -3.58
CA ALA A 105 8.41 -21.61 -4.45
C ALA A 105 9.20 -20.56 -5.25
N GLY A 106 8.53 -19.52 -5.76
CA GLY A 106 9.20 -18.40 -6.44
C GLY A 106 10.17 -17.66 -5.51
N LEU A 107 9.75 -17.39 -4.28
CA LEU A 107 10.58 -16.70 -3.26
C LEU A 107 11.78 -17.53 -2.80
N GLU A 108 11.61 -18.85 -2.65
CA GLU A 108 12.72 -19.76 -2.29
C GLU A 108 13.82 -19.75 -3.36
N ARG A 109 13.45 -19.87 -4.64
CA ARG A 109 14.41 -19.78 -5.76
C ARG A 109 15.07 -18.40 -5.84
N SER A 110 14.28 -17.35 -5.64
CA SER A 110 14.75 -15.96 -5.70
C SER A 110 15.78 -15.66 -4.62
N THR A 111 15.61 -16.21 -3.42
CA THR A 111 16.51 -15.96 -2.30
C THR A 111 17.95 -16.34 -2.64
N GLN A 112 18.14 -17.51 -3.27
CA GLN A 112 19.47 -17.97 -3.68
C GLN A 112 20.06 -17.10 -4.80
N ALA A 113 19.25 -16.79 -5.82
CA ALA A 113 19.68 -15.96 -6.94
C ALA A 113 20.09 -14.55 -6.49
N LEU A 114 19.33 -13.95 -5.57
CA LEU A 114 19.60 -12.62 -5.05
C LEU A 114 20.85 -12.57 -4.15
N GLN A 115 21.07 -13.61 -3.33
CA GLN A 115 22.29 -13.74 -2.55
C GLN A 115 23.52 -13.88 -3.47
N ALA A 116 23.43 -14.68 -4.53
CA ALA A 116 24.49 -14.80 -5.54
C ALA A 116 24.72 -13.48 -6.29
N ALA A 117 23.66 -12.70 -6.50
CA ALA A 117 23.74 -11.34 -7.03
C ALA A 117 24.29 -10.32 -6.01
N GLY A 118 24.58 -10.70 -4.76
CA GLY A 118 25.21 -9.83 -3.78
C GLY A 118 24.24 -9.03 -2.92
N ALA A 119 22.98 -9.45 -2.79
CA ALA A 119 22.11 -8.96 -1.73
C ALA A 119 22.72 -9.23 -0.36
N LYS A 120 22.78 -8.22 0.51
CA LYS A 120 23.30 -8.39 1.88
C LYS A 120 22.39 -9.31 2.69
N ARG A 121 21.07 -9.13 2.55
CA ARG A 121 20.05 -9.92 3.24
C ARG A 121 18.80 -10.04 2.37
N VAL A 122 18.16 -11.20 2.45
CA VAL A 122 16.78 -11.43 1.99
C VAL A 122 15.99 -11.88 3.20
N VAL A 123 14.99 -11.09 3.60
CA VAL A 123 14.28 -11.26 4.88
C VAL A 123 12.80 -11.50 4.60
N PRO A 124 12.25 -12.68 4.92
CA PRO A 124 10.82 -12.93 4.83
C PRO A 124 10.03 -11.92 5.67
N LEU A 125 8.93 -11.43 5.12
CA LEU A 125 8.03 -10.52 5.83
C LEU A 125 6.85 -11.30 6.44
N ASN A 126 6.41 -10.87 7.62
CA ASN A 126 5.23 -11.46 8.27
C ASN A 126 3.95 -10.90 7.65
N VAL A 127 3.62 -11.39 6.47
CA VAL A 127 2.44 -11.01 5.68
C VAL A 127 1.77 -12.24 5.09
N SER A 128 0.48 -12.12 4.78
CA SER A 128 -0.36 -13.25 4.39
C SER A 128 -0.40 -13.53 2.88
N ALA A 129 0.11 -12.65 2.04
CA ALA A 129 0.00 -12.75 0.59
C ALA A 129 1.10 -11.95 -0.14
N ALA A 130 1.27 -12.25 -1.43
CA ALA A 130 2.14 -11.52 -2.35
C ALA A 130 1.49 -10.22 -2.87
N PHE A 131 1.36 -9.21 -2.00
CA PHE A 131 0.76 -7.92 -2.37
C PHE A 131 1.55 -7.19 -3.47
N HIS A 132 0.87 -6.34 -4.24
CA HIS A 132 1.48 -5.52 -5.30
C HIS A 132 2.08 -6.36 -6.45
N THR A 133 1.50 -7.53 -6.73
CA THR A 133 1.89 -8.44 -7.81
C THR A 133 0.69 -8.82 -8.68
N PRO A 134 0.90 -9.41 -9.87
CA PRO A 134 -0.18 -9.94 -10.70
C PRO A 134 -1.11 -10.93 -10.00
N LEU A 135 -0.65 -11.62 -8.93
CA LEU A 135 -1.47 -12.52 -8.13
C LEU A 135 -2.67 -11.83 -7.45
N MET A 136 -2.62 -10.50 -7.31
CA MET A 136 -3.71 -9.71 -6.73
C MET A 136 -4.80 -9.32 -7.74
N ALA A 137 -4.74 -9.78 -9.00
CA ALA A 137 -5.74 -9.46 -10.02
C ALA A 137 -7.20 -9.72 -9.57
N PRO A 138 -7.54 -10.86 -8.92
CA PRO A 138 -8.92 -11.09 -8.44
C PRO A 138 -9.38 -10.04 -7.42
N ALA A 139 -8.51 -9.64 -6.48
CA ALA A 139 -8.83 -8.58 -5.52
C ALA A 139 -8.95 -7.20 -6.18
N ALA A 140 -8.17 -6.94 -7.22
CA ALA A 140 -8.26 -5.69 -7.99
C ALA A 140 -9.61 -5.56 -8.70
N GLU A 141 -10.16 -6.65 -9.25
CA GLU A 141 -11.48 -6.66 -9.88
C GLU A 141 -12.61 -6.37 -8.87
N LEU A 142 -12.56 -7.00 -7.68
CA LEU A 142 -13.50 -6.73 -6.60
C LEU A 142 -13.41 -5.29 -6.11
N LEU A 143 -12.19 -4.76 -5.98
CA LEU A 143 -11.95 -3.35 -5.65
C LEU A 143 -12.60 -2.44 -6.69
N ARG A 144 -12.37 -2.70 -7.99
CA ARG A 144 -12.93 -1.90 -9.09
C ARG A 144 -14.44 -1.78 -8.97
N ALA A 145 -15.12 -2.91 -8.78
CA ALA A 145 -16.57 -2.96 -8.64
C ALA A 145 -17.09 -2.11 -7.45
N ALA A 146 -16.36 -2.11 -6.33
CA ALA A 146 -16.69 -1.27 -5.18
C ALA A 146 -16.41 0.22 -5.45
N LEU A 147 -15.27 0.56 -6.06
CA LEU A 147 -14.88 1.94 -6.38
C LEU A 147 -15.81 2.62 -7.39
N ASP A 148 -16.40 1.85 -8.31
CA ASP A 148 -17.36 2.33 -9.29
C ASP A 148 -18.66 2.87 -8.67
N ARG A 149 -18.94 2.49 -7.42
CA ARG A 149 -20.14 2.93 -6.68
C ARG A 149 -19.88 4.18 -5.82
N ILE A 150 -18.67 4.74 -5.88
CA ILE A 150 -18.28 5.93 -5.10
C ILE A 150 -18.28 7.16 -6.01
N GLU A 151 -18.85 8.26 -5.53
CA GLU A 151 -18.67 9.58 -6.14
C GLU A 151 -17.27 10.12 -5.81
N TRP A 152 -16.43 10.30 -6.83
CA TRP A 152 -15.06 10.78 -6.67
C TRP A 152 -14.97 12.29 -6.84
N ARG A 153 -14.18 12.92 -5.97
CA ARG A 153 -13.83 14.33 -6.04
C ARG A 153 -12.32 14.49 -6.15
N ALA A 154 -11.89 15.56 -6.80
CA ALA A 154 -10.48 15.89 -6.89
C ALA A 154 -9.88 16.10 -5.49
N PRO A 155 -8.67 15.58 -5.21
CA PRO A 155 -7.98 15.86 -3.96
C PRO A 155 -7.74 17.37 -3.79
N ARG A 156 -7.94 17.88 -2.56
CA ARG A 156 -7.66 19.30 -2.23
C ARG A 156 -6.18 19.59 -2.02
N VAL A 157 -5.39 18.55 -1.81
CA VAL A 157 -3.93 18.59 -1.66
C VAL A 157 -3.34 17.63 -2.67
N ALA A 158 -2.10 17.88 -3.10
CA ALA A 158 -1.41 16.96 -4.00
C ALA A 158 -1.29 15.59 -3.33
N VAL A 159 -1.66 14.54 -4.06
CA VAL A 159 -1.50 13.15 -3.65
C VAL A 159 -0.62 12.47 -4.68
N ILE A 160 0.46 11.86 -4.23
CA ILE A 160 1.39 11.13 -5.10
C ILE A 160 0.92 9.68 -5.21
N ALA A 161 0.71 9.20 -6.43
CA ALA A 161 0.29 7.83 -6.69
C ALA A 161 1.49 6.89 -6.63
N ASN A 162 1.42 5.87 -5.77
CA ASN A 162 2.43 4.81 -5.70
C ASN A 162 2.61 4.05 -7.03
N LEU A 163 1.60 4.05 -7.91
CA LEU A 163 1.62 3.37 -9.19
C LEU A 163 2.61 4.02 -10.15
N THR A 164 2.61 5.36 -10.19
CA THR A 164 3.36 6.15 -11.16
C THR A 164 4.55 6.88 -10.52
N GLY A 165 4.57 7.00 -9.19
CA GLY A 165 5.51 7.86 -8.48
C GLY A 165 5.27 9.35 -8.71
N ARG A 166 4.12 9.74 -9.27
CA ARG A 166 3.79 11.13 -9.68
C ARG A 166 2.48 11.61 -9.04
N PRO A 167 2.26 12.94 -8.94
CA PRO A 167 0.97 13.47 -8.51
C PRO A 167 -0.18 12.93 -9.36
N HIS A 168 -1.30 12.63 -8.74
CA HIS A 168 -2.54 12.33 -9.48
C HIS A 168 -2.90 13.49 -10.40
N GLN A 169 -3.07 13.23 -11.69
CA GLN A 169 -3.54 14.23 -12.65
C GLN A 169 -5.05 14.13 -12.81
N GLY A 170 -5.72 15.26 -13.09
CA GLY A 170 -7.19 15.31 -13.18
C GLY A 170 -7.83 14.41 -14.25
N ALA A 171 -7.03 13.87 -15.19
CA ALA A 171 -7.48 12.89 -16.18
C ALA A 171 -7.34 11.42 -15.71
N ASP A 172 -6.50 11.15 -14.70
CA ASP A 172 -6.38 9.83 -14.09
C ASP A 172 -7.61 9.60 -13.21
N ARG A 173 -8.50 8.69 -13.64
CA ARG A 173 -9.61 8.29 -12.77
C ARG A 173 -9.00 7.59 -11.55
N ILE A 174 -9.04 8.23 -10.38
CA ILE A 174 -8.56 7.68 -9.09
C ILE A 174 -8.90 6.19 -8.93
N PRO A 175 -10.12 5.73 -9.29
CA PRO A 175 -10.45 4.32 -9.23
C PRO A 175 -9.52 3.38 -10.03
N HIS A 176 -9.10 3.79 -11.22
CA HIS A 176 -8.19 3.00 -12.05
C HIS A 176 -6.81 2.91 -11.41
N VAL A 177 -6.31 4.01 -10.86
CA VAL A 177 -5.01 4.01 -10.17
C VAL A 177 -5.04 3.09 -8.95
N MET A 178 -6.12 3.12 -8.18
CA MET A 178 -6.28 2.26 -6.99
C MET A 178 -6.38 0.77 -7.35
N GLU A 179 -7.15 0.42 -8.37
CA GLU A 179 -7.23 -0.95 -8.91
C GLU A 179 -5.85 -1.44 -9.35
N MET A 180 -5.17 -0.66 -10.20
CA MET A 180 -3.85 -1.00 -10.72
C MET A 180 -2.82 -1.15 -9.60
N GLN A 181 -2.89 -0.31 -8.56
CA GLN A 181 -1.97 -0.36 -7.43
C GLN A 181 -1.93 -1.72 -6.71
N LEU A 182 -3.05 -2.44 -6.68
CA LEU A 182 -3.08 -3.77 -6.05
C LEU A 182 -2.20 -4.78 -6.75
N ARG A 183 -2.10 -4.66 -8.08
CA ARG A 183 -1.41 -5.61 -8.95
C ARG A 183 -0.11 -5.07 -9.54
N SER A 184 0.39 -3.95 -9.02
CA SER A 184 1.57 -3.25 -9.53
C SER A 184 2.46 -2.81 -8.39
N PRO A 185 3.78 -2.75 -8.60
CA PRO A 185 4.74 -2.40 -7.56
C PRO A 185 4.50 -0.98 -7.03
N VAL A 186 4.85 -0.79 -5.76
CA VAL A 186 4.87 0.52 -5.10
C VAL A 186 6.16 1.26 -5.46
N GLN A 187 6.03 2.39 -6.14
CA GLN A 187 7.14 3.26 -6.58
C GLN A 187 7.52 4.29 -5.50
N TRP A 188 7.75 3.86 -4.27
CA TRP A 188 7.96 4.77 -3.12
C TRP A 188 9.16 5.71 -3.29
N ALA A 189 10.30 5.21 -3.76
CA ALA A 189 11.47 6.04 -4.05
C ALA A 189 11.14 7.18 -5.03
N SER A 190 10.38 6.87 -6.09
CA SER A 190 9.90 7.84 -7.08
C SER A 190 8.89 8.83 -6.47
N CYS A 191 8.03 8.37 -5.55
CA CYS A 191 7.11 9.25 -4.84
C CYS A 191 7.86 10.33 -4.06
N VAL A 192 8.91 9.92 -3.32
CA VAL A 192 9.73 10.85 -2.53
C VAL A 192 10.52 11.79 -3.44
N ALA A 193 11.08 11.29 -4.55
CA ALA A 193 11.74 12.12 -5.54
C ALA A 193 10.80 13.21 -6.09
N SER A 194 9.55 12.86 -6.43
CA SER A 194 8.56 13.85 -6.88
C SER A 194 8.22 14.89 -5.80
N LEU A 195 8.12 14.50 -4.52
CA LEU A 195 7.91 15.47 -3.44
C LEU A 195 9.08 16.45 -3.31
N VAL A 196 10.31 15.96 -3.42
CA VAL A 196 11.51 16.81 -3.41
C VAL A 196 11.53 17.75 -4.63
N GLU A 197 11.20 17.26 -5.82
CA GLU A 197 11.06 18.08 -7.04
C GLU A 197 10.00 19.18 -6.89
N MET A 198 8.93 18.91 -6.14
CA MET A 198 7.89 19.89 -5.79
C MET A 198 8.32 20.91 -4.72
N GLY A 199 9.53 20.79 -4.18
CA GLY A 199 10.08 21.71 -3.19
C GLY A 199 9.85 21.31 -1.73
N CYS A 200 9.35 20.10 -1.45
CA CYS A 200 9.22 19.63 -0.07
C CYS A 200 10.60 19.43 0.59
N ASP A 201 10.76 19.97 1.79
CA ASP A 201 12.00 19.90 2.58
C ASP A 201 11.77 19.37 4.01
N ALA A 202 10.52 19.19 4.41
CA ALA A 202 10.11 18.53 5.64
C ALA A 202 9.11 17.40 5.36
N PHE A 203 9.34 16.25 5.99
CA PHE A 203 8.50 15.05 5.88
C PHE A 203 7.99 14.64 7.26
N VAL A 204 6.68 14.44 7.36
CA VAL A 204 6.02 13.99 8.58
C VAL A 204 5.39 12.62 8.35
N GLU A 205 5.94 11.57 8.96
CA GLU A 205 5.34 10.23 8.97
C GLU A 205 4.25 10.20 10.05
N VAL A 206 2.99 10.10 9.65
CA VAL A 206 1.87 9.98 10.58
C VAL A 206 1.55 8.50 10.80
N GLY A 207 1.66 8.05 12.05
CA GLY A 207 1.32 6.68 12.44
C GLY A 207 2.21 6.12 13.56
N PRO A 208 1.85 4.96 14.13
CA PRO A 208 2.50 4.43 15.33
C PRO A 208 3.91 3.87 15.06
N ARG A 209 4.32 3.77 13.79
CA ARG A 209 5.62 3.24 13.37
C ARG A 209 6.46 4.38 12.77
N ARG A 210 7.71 4.05 12.48
CA ARG A 210 8.73 5.00 12.01
C ARG A 210 9.50 4.49 10.79
N ALA A 211 8.85 3.65 9.98
CA ALA A 211 9.51 2.96 8.88
C ALA A 211 9.83 3.94 7.75
N LEU A 212 8.88 4.81 7.41
CA LEU A 212 9.05 5.78 6.31
C LEU A 212 10.08 6.84 6.67
N THR A 213 10.11 7.31 7.91
CA THR A 213 11.09 8.30 8.42
C THR A 213 12.52 7.82 8.21
N GLY A 214 12.79 6.52 8.40
CA GLY A 214 14.09 5.92 8.10
C GLY A 214 14.42 6.00 6.60
N MET A 215 13.49 5.61 5.74
CA MET A 215 13.66 5.66 4.28
C MET A 215 13.80 7.09 3.75
N MET A 216 13.07 8.06 4.32
CA MET A 216 13.14 9.47 3.93
C MET A 216 14.54 10.03 4.10
N ARG A 217 15.29 9.61 5.13
CA ARG A 217 16.68 10.08 5.33
C ARG A 217 17.64 9.58 4.25
N GLU A 218 17.38 8.41 3.67
CA GLU A 218 18.16 7.88 2.55
C GLU A 218 17.74 8.54 1.23
N LEU A 219 16.44 8.73 1.02
CA LEU A 219 15.87 9.25 -0.23
C LEU A 219 15.98 10.77 -0.38
N ALA A 220 15.96 11.51 0.73
CA ALA A 220 15.97 12.97 0.76
C ALA A 220 17.05 13.46 1.76
N PRO A 221 18.34 13.23 1.46
CA PRO A 221 19.42 13.64 2.35
C PRO A 221 19.42 15.16 2.57
N GLY A 222 19.62 15.58 3.81
CA GLY A 222 19.61 16.99 4.21
C GLY A 222 18.21 17.60 4.41
N LYS A 223 17.14 16.81 4.25
CA LYS A 223 15.75 17.23 4.55
C LYS A 223 15.33 16.78 5.95
N SER A 224 14.34 17.47 6.54
CA SER A 224 13.77 17.10 7.83
C SER A 224 12.83 15.90 7.67
N ALA A 225 12.91 14.92 8.56
CA ALA A 225 12.00 13.78 8.60
C ALA A 225 11.69 13.38 10.05
N VAL A 226 10.41 13.43 10.41
CA VAL A 226 9.91 13.19 11.78
C VAL A 226 8.72 12.25 11.77
N ALA A 227 8.66 11.36 12.78
CA ALA A 227 7.52 10.47 12.99
C ALA A 227 6.60 11.04 14.06
N VAL A 228 5.31 11.07 13.78
CA VAL A 228 4.24 11.55 14.68
C VAL A 228 3.26 10.40 14.90
N GLY A 229 3.44 9.70 16.02
CA GLY A 229 2.66 8.50 16.35
C GLY A 229 1.60 8.68 17.43
N SER A 230 1.47 9.88 18.00
CA SER A 230 0.48 10.20 19.04
C SER A 230 -0.09 11.61 18.88
N PRO A 231 -1.28 11.89 19.44
CA PRO A 231 -1.83 13.25 19.48
C PRO A 231 -0.93 14.25 20.22
N GLU A 232 -0.18 13.80 21.22
CA GLU A 232 0.76 14.65 21.96
C GLU A 232 1.96 15.04 21.07
N ALA A 233 2.58 14.06 20.40
CA ALA A 233 3.64 14.32 19.43
C ALA A 233 3.17 15.25 18.28
N ALA A 234 1.89 15.20 17.91
CA ALA A 234 1.33 16.09 16.90
C ALA A 234 1.21 17.54 17.41
N ARG A 235 0.94 17.76 18.70
CA ARG A 235 0.89 19.10 19.31
C ARG A 235 2.27 19.69 19.51
N GLU A 236 3.27 18.84 19.76
CA GLU A 236 4.67 19.22 19.94
C GLU A 236 5.42 19.38 18.61
N LEU A 237 4.80 18.99 17.49
CA LEU A 237 5.40 19.11 16.17
C LEU A 237 5.67 20.59 15.83
N ALA A 238 6.94 20.98 15.93
CA ALA A 238 7.44 22.22 15.38
C ALA A 238 8.15 21.92 14.06
N LEU A 239 7.59 22.41 12.96
CA LEU A 239 8.31 22.47 11.68
C LEU A 239 9.04 23.81 11.64
N ALA A 240 10.29 23.80 11.17
CA ALA A 240 10.99 25.06 10.91
C ALA A 240 10.27 25.78 9.76
N ASP A 241 10.06 27.10 9.92
CA ASP A 241 9.51 27.99 8.89
C ASP A 241 10.43 28.09 7.65
#